data_AF-A0AB39Z0T4-F1
#
_entry.id   AF-A0AB39Z0T4-F1
#
_cell.length_a   1.000
_cell.length_b   1.000
_cell.length_c   1.000
_cell.angle_alpha   90.00
_cell.angle_beta   90.00
_cell.angle_gamma   90.00
#
_symmetry.space_group_name_H-M   'P 1'
#
loop_
_entity.id
_entity.type
_entity.pdbx_description
1 polymer ?
#
loop_
_entity_poly.entity_id
_entity_poly.type
_entity_poly.pdbx_seq_one_letter_code
_entity_poly.pdbx_strand_id
1 'polypeptide(L)'
;MTHRGVSFSEFFVKTPSSRCTELKAQKVANELVMKNKEVRDKLLNNRLPTYSELRKIMRSAGRQADLNPVTYKSMMEIRQSQIDHRRLKSIKSSGDSFGYQARILNRSQLTKEFGQKQDIFRKNLELLGRINKTNRLKGCIDSFNRHYPALQPNRSKIRELADRLSQENRQLGCRLSQVKSKVDSHNPWVAPVKPLEQKASEQTVQTFLPYMPSPRLGKRTAHILLRPIIYFDLAVRENNQFLGRLLLQLYTELSPEVVLQFVRMATHNDVRCHRFVRIFSDLWMEGELVPHGNDPLRNHHSVKYSFLEPSKLTGVISYPWDYRRHFPQGLLSYTISFKPSVVPWQRVIFGKICGGHRVLQNCHEFSTKNGKMKKTVIVTRCGLL
;
A
#
# COMPACT_ATOMS: atom_id res chain seq x y z
N MET A 1 -3.67 -2.35 69.09
CA MET A 1 -3.98 -2.30 67.65
C MET A 1 -3.08 -1.28 66.99
N THR A 2 -2.17 -1.70 66.13
CA THR A 2 -1.31 -0.80 65.35
C THR A 2 -1.46 -1.14 63.87
N HIS A 3 -2.46 -0.53 63.22
CA HIS A 3 -2.59 -0.58 61.77
C HIS A 3 -1.46 0.25 61.15
N ARG A 4 -0.35 -0.41 60.78
CA ARG A 4 0.64 0.16 59.86
C ARG A 4 -0.05 0.37 58.51
N GLY A 5 -0.32 1.62 58.15
CA GLY A 5 -0.75 2.01 56.81
C GLY A 5 0.37 1.67 55.83
N VAL A 6 0.14 0.68 54.96
CA VAL A 6 1.08 0.29 53.91
C VAL A 6 1.11 1.39 52.86
N SER A 7 2.29 1.95 52.60
CA SER A 7 2.52 2.95 51.55
C SER A 7 2.11 2.41 50.17
N PHE A 8 1.52 3.25 49.32
CA PHE A 8 1.09 2.89 47.95
C PHE A 8 2.22 2.27 47.11
N SER A 9 3.48 2.60 47.41
CA SER A 9 4.68 2.01 46.81
C SER A 9 5.01 0.60 47.30
N GLU A 10 4.72 0.26 48.56
CA GLU A 10 4.93 -1.11 49.09
C GLU A 10 3.88 -2.10 48.57
N PHE A 11 2.70 -1.60 48.18
CA PHE A 11 1.61 -2.40 47.60
C PHE A 11 2.01 -2.96 46.23
N PHE A 12 2.59 -2.12 45.36
CA PHE A 12 3.02 -2.51 44.00
C PHE A 12 4.22 -3.48 43.99
N VAL A 13 5.13 -3.37 44.96
CA VAL A 13 6.30 -4.25 45.06
C VAL A 13 5.91 -5.66 45.49
N LYS A 14 4.81 -5.81 46.25
CA LYS A 14 4.33 -7.11 46.75
C LYS A 14 3.26 -7.75 45.87
N THR A 15 2.60 -7.02 44.98
CA THR A 15 1.66 -7.61 44.02
C THR A 15 2.40 -8.31 42.87
N PRO A 16 2.24 -9.64 42.71
CA PRO A 16 2.90 -10.36 41.63
C PRO A 16 2.36 -9.88 40.28
N SER A 17 3.26 -9.58 39.34
CA SER A 17 2.87 -9.22 37.97
C SER A 17 2.13 -10.39 37.29
N SER A 18 1.24 -10.08 36.34
CA SER A 18 0.46 -11.08 35.58
C SER A 18 1.36 -12.19 35.02
N ARG A 19 2.49 -11.82 34.40
CA ARG A 19 3.49 -12.75 33.90
C ARG A 19 4.11 -13.63 34.99
N CYS A 20 4.37 -13.09 36.18
CA CYS A 20 4.88 -13.87 37.31
C CYS A 20 3.83 -14.86 37.81
N THR A 21 2.54 -14.47 37.84
CA THR A 21 1.44 -15.36 38.22
C THR A 21 1.24 -16.49 37.22
N GLU A 22 1.37 -16.22 35.91
CA GLU A 22 1.30 -17.24 34.85
C GLU A 22 2.47 -18.22 34.92
N LEU A 23 3.70 -17.73 35.12
CA LEU A 23 4.87 -18.61 35.25
C LEU A 23 4.80 -19.49 36.51
N LYS A 24 4.30 -18.94 37.63
CA LYS A 24 4.06 -19.72 38.86
C LYS A 24 2.96 -20.77 38.61
N ALA A 25 1.86 -20.38 37.99
CA ALA A 25 0.75 -21.27 37.62
C ALA A 25 1.21 -22.42 36.69
N GLN A 26 2.03 -22.11 35.69
CA GLN A 26 2.57 -23.10 34.76
C GLN A 26 3.55 -24.06 35.46
N LYS A 27 4.40 -23.56 36.37
CA LYS A 27 5.29 -24.40 37.18
C LYS A 27 4.48 -25.35 38.06
N VAL A 28 3.50 -24.84 38.80
CA VAL A 28 2.64 -25.65 39.67
C VAL A 28 1.86 -26.69 38.86
N ALA A 29 1.26 -26.29 37.72
CA ALA A 29 0.56 -27.21 36.83
C ALA A 29 1.47 -28.31 36.28
N ASN A 30 2.71 -27.97 35.90
CA ASN A 30 3.68 -28.94 35.41
C ASN A 30 4.09 -29.93 36.51
N GLU A 31 4.33 -29.48 37.74
CA GLU A 31 4.65 -30.39 38.84
C GLU A 31 3.51 -31.34 39.18
N LEU A 32 2.27 -30.85 39.19
CA LEU A 32 1.09 -31.67 39.49
C LEU A 32 0.83 -32.74 38.41
N VAL A 33 0.98 -32.39 37.13
CA VAL A 33 0.64 -33.28 36.02
C VAL A 33 1.82 -34.16 35.60
N MET A 34 3.06 -33.69 35.76
CA MET A 34 4.27 -34.39 35.30
C MET A 34 5.08 -35.06 36.40
N LYS A 35 5.10 -34.54 37.64
CA LYS A 35 5.98 -35.08 38.69
C LYS A 35 5.23 -35.96 39.70
N ASN A 36 3.97 -35.63 40.01
CA ASN A 36 3.19 -36.38 41.00
C ASN A 36 2.57 -37.66 40.42
N LYS A 37 3.07 -38.83 40.85
CA LYS A 37 2.57 -40.15 40.43
C LYS A 37 1.10 -40.36 40.83
N GLU A 38 0.72 -40.02 42.05
CA GLU A 38 -0.65 -40.17 42.55
C GLU A 38 -1.69 -39.35 41.77
N VAL A 39 -1.29 -38.19 41.24
CA VAL A 39 -2.16 -37.32 40.45
C VAL A 39 -2.32 -37.89 39.03
N ARG A 40 -1.26 -38.47 38.46
CA ARG A 40 -1.33 -39.16 37.17
C ARG A 40 -2.25 -40.38 37.23
N ASP A 41 -2.23 -41.12 38.34
CA ASP A 41 -3.07 -42.29 38.55
C ASP A 41 -4.55 -41.90 38.78
N LYS A 42 -4.83 -40.71 39.32
CA LYS A 42 -6.20 -40.18 39.41
C LYS A 42 -6.72 -39.61 38.08
N LEU A 43 -5.82 -39.30 37.14
CA LEU A 43 -6.14 -38.76 35.81
C LEU A 43 -6.16 -39.84 34.72
N LEU A 44 -6.34 -41.13 35.03
CA LEU A 44 -6.12 -42.25 34.08
C LEU A 44 -7.03 -42.27 32.85
N ASN A 45 -8.17 -41.59 32.88
CA ASN A 45 -9.07 -41.53 31.73
C ASN A 45 -8.54 -40.49 30.72
N ASN A 46 -8.54 -40.80 29.42
CA ASN A 46 -8.17 -39.87 28.32
C ASN A 46 -9.19 -38.73 28.16
N ARG A 47 -9.51 -38.06 29.26
CA ARG A 47 -10.50 -37.02 29.44
C ARG A 47 -9.82 -35.85 30.16
N LEU A 48 -10.35 -34.66 29.90
CA LEU A 48 -9.97 -33.46 30.62
C LEU A 48 -10.63 -33.43 32.01
N PRO A 49 -9.89 -33.10 33.07
CA PRO A 49 -10.43 -33.03 34.43
C PRO A 49 -11.38 -31.84 34.61
N THR A 50 -12.42 -32.04 35.41
CA THR A 50 -13.37 -30.99 35.77
C THR A 50 -12.78 -30.09 36.87
N TYR A 51 -13.21 -28.84 36.98
CA TYR A 51 -12.71 -27.89 37.99
C TYR A 51 -12.82 -28.41 39.44
N SER A 52 -13.90 -29.13 39.76
CA SER A 52 -14.11 -29.79 41.07
C SER A 52 -13.07 -30.89 41.34
N GLU A 53 -12.68 -31.64 40.31
CA GLU A 53 -11.65 -32.68 40.39
C GLU A 53 -10.27 -32.07 40.55
N LEU A 54 -9.97 -30.96 39.85
CA LEU A 54 -8.74 -30.21 40.07
C LEU A 54 -8.62 -29.73 41.52
N ARG A 55 -9.72 -29.21 42.11
CA ARG A 55 -9.70 -28.78 43.52
C ARG A 55 -9.41 -29.94 44.47
N LYS A 56 -9.93 -31.15 44.20
CA LYS A 56 -9.60 -32.36 44.98
C LYS A 56 -8.14 -32.79 44.80
N ILE A 57 -7.62 -32.73 43.56
CA ILE A 57 -6.23 -33.04 43.21
C ILE A 57 -5.26 -32.08 43.92
N MET A 58 -5.54 -30.79 43.88
CA MET A 58 -4.78 -29.73 44.56
C MET A 58 -4.75 -29.93 46.08
N ARG A 59 -5.89 -30.32 46.67
CA ARG A 59 -6.00 -30.65 48.09
C ARG A 59 -5.18 -31.88 48.45
N SER A 60 -5.22 -32.94 47.63
CA SER A 60 -4.38 -34.13 47.87
C SER A 60 -2.89 -33.87 47.69
N ALA A 61 -2.51 -32.89 46.87
CA ALA A 61 -1.12 -32.50 46.66
C ALA A 61 -0.59 -31.47 47.69
N GLY A 62 -1.40 -31.10 48.71
CA GLY A 62 -1.01 -30.14 49.75
C GLY A 62 -0.87 -28.68 49.29
N ARG A 63 -1.35 -28.33 48.09
CA ARG A 63 -1.19 -26.99 47.47
C ARG A 63 -2.48 -26.17 47.49
N GLN A 64 -3.10 -26.03 48.67
CA GLN A 64 -4.38 -25.32 48.81
C GLN A 64 -4.29 -23.80 48.55
N ALA A 65 -3.10 -23.21 48.68
CA ALA A 65 -2.88 -21.77 48.50
C ALA A 65 -2.92 -21.30 47.03
N ASP A 66 -2.74 -22.22 46.06
CA ASP A 66 -2.57 -21.88 44.64
C ASP A 66 -3.83 -22.12 43.77
N LEU A 67 -5.02 -22.09 44.40
CA LEU A 67 -6.33 -22.21 43.73
C LEU A 67 -6.66 -20.95 42.88
N ASN A 68 -5.88 -20.74 41.83
CA ASN A 68 -6.07 -19.68 40.85
C ASN A 68 -6.67 -20.27 39.55
N PRO A 69 -7.68 -19.63 38.93
CA PRO A 69 -8.19 -20.02 37.60
C PRO A 69 -7.09 -20.13 36.53
N VAL A 70 -6.01 -19.35 36.64
CA VAL A 70 -4.86 -19.42 35.72
C VAL A 70 -4.15 -20.77 35.83
N THR A 71 -3.95 -21.30 37.05
CA THR A 71 -3.35 -22.61 37.29
C THR A 71 -4.20 -23.75 36.71
N TYR A 72 -5.53 -23.63 36.78
CA TYR A 72 -6.44 -24.58 36.15
C TYR A 72 -6.31 -24.58 34.62
N LYS A 73 -6.26 -23.39 34.01
CA LYS A 73 -6.07 -23.26 32.57
C LYS A 73 -4.74 -23.88 32.11
N SER A 74 -3.63 -23.59 32.81
CA SER A 74 -2.34 -24.20 32.51
C SER A 74 -2.34 -25.72 32.69
N MET A 75 -3.05 -26.25 33.69
CA MET A 75 -3.19 -27.71 33.88
C MET A 75 -3.95 -28.36 32.72
N MET A 76 -5.00 -27.72 32.24
CA MET A 76 -5.81 -28.18 31.11
C MET A 76 -4.99 -28.21 29.82
N GLU A 77 -4.19 -27.18 29.54
CA GLU A 77 -3.31 -27.10 28.37
C GLU A 77 -2.25 -28.21 28.38
N ILE A 78 -1.59 -28.44 29.52
CA ILE A 78 -0.61 -29.52 29.68
C ILE A 78 -1.28 -30.88 29.51
N ARG A 79 -2.50 -31.06 30.02
CA ARG A 79 -3.22 -32.33 29.87
C ARG A 79 -3.69 -32.59 28.44
N GLN A 80 -4.18 -31.57 27.75
CA GLN A 80 -4.62 -31.66 26.36
C GLN A 80 -3.44 -32.10 25.46
N SER A 81 -2.27 -31.47 25.62
CA SER A 81 -1.07 -31.86 24.87
C SER A 81 -0.62 -33.30 25.15
N GLN A 82 -0.79 -33.84 26.36
CA GLN A 82 -0.53 -35.26 26.65
C GLN A 82 -1.48 -36.19 25.90
N ILE A 83 -2.78 -35.85 25.84
CA ILE A 83 -3.79 -36.63 25.13
C ILE A 83 -3.46 -36.65 23.64
N ASP A 84 -3.15 -35.48 23.09
CA ASP A 84 -2.83 -35.35 21.66
C ASP A 84 -1.54 -36.08 21.30
N HIS A 85 -0.51 -36.01 22.13
CA HIS A 85 0.72 -36.78 21.94
C HIS A 85 0.50 -38.31 22.02
N ARG A 86 -0.40 -38.78 22.90
CA ARG A 86 -0.79 -40.21 22.95
C ARG A 86 -1.58 -40.63 21.71
N ARG A 87 -2.49 -39.78 21.22
CA ARG A 87 -3.23 -40.01 19.97
C ARG A 87 -2.26 -40.13 18.80
N LEU A 88 -1.30 -39.21 18.68
CA LEU A 88 -0.27 -39.23 17.64
C LEU A 88 0.57 -40.52 17.69
N LYS A 89 0.93 -41.00 18.89
CA LYS A 89 1.63 -42.28 19.04
C LYS A 89 0.81 -43.51 18.63
N SER A 90 -0.52 -43.44 18.71
CA SER A 90 -1.41 -44.55 18.34
C SER A 90 -1.74 -44.61 16.84
N ILE A 91 -1.44 -43.54 16.09
CA ILE A 91 -1.65 -43.51 14.64
C ILE A 91 -0.50 -44.28 13.97
N LYS A 92 -0.79 -45.50 13.52
CA LYS A 92 0.08 -46.24 12.59
C LYS A 92 -0.31 -45.87 11.17
N SER A 93 0.67 -45.56 10.31
CA SER A 93 0.44 -45.37 8.88
C SER A 93 0.08 -46.72 8.24
N SER A 94 -1.20 -46.97 7.96
CA SER A 94 -1.60 -48.03 7.03
C SER A 94 -1.48 -47.47 5.61
N GLY A 95 -0.52 -47.97 4.84
CA GLY A 95 -0.55 -47.81 3.39
C GLY A 95 -1.62 -48.74 2.84
N ASP A 96 -2.63 -48.20 2.17
CA ASP A 96 -3.66 -48.98 1.48
C ASP A 96 -3.04 -49.69 0.26
N SER A 97 -2.45 -50.86 0.46
CA SER A 97 -2.32 -51.85 -0.60
C SER A 97 -3.66 -52.57 -0.73
N PHE A 98 -4.35 -52.32 -1.84
CA PHE A 98 -5.66 -52.89 -2.18
C PHE A 98 -5.66 -54.43 -2.08
N GLY A 99 -6.08 -54.95 -0.93
CA GLY A 99 -6.43 -56.35 -0.74
C GLY A 99 -7.79 -56.65 -1.35
N TYR A 100 -7.83 -57.65 -2.23
CA TYR A 100 -9.03 -58.13 -2.90
C TYR A 100 -10.03 -58.68 -1.85
N GLN A 101 -11.08 -57.92 -1.55
CA GLN A 101 -12.26 -58.42 -0.83
C GLN A 101 -13.37 -58.70 -1.83
N ALA A 102 -13.84 -59.94 -1.87
CA ALA A 102 -15.01 -60.33 -2.65
C ALA A 102 -16.22 -59.50 -2.21
N ARG A 103 -16.60 -58.52 -3.03
CA ARG A 103 -17.80 -57.71 -2.83
C ARG A 103 -19.01 -58.63 -3.00
N ILE A 104 -19.68 -58.95 -1.90
CA ILE A 104 -21.10 -59.33 -1.95
C ILE A 104 -21.80 -58.13 -2.59
N LEU A 105 -22.29 -58.32 -3.82
CA LEU A 105 -22.86 -57.28 -4.67
C LEU A 105 -24.12 -56.72 -4.02
N ASN A 106 -23.95 -55.69 -3.20
CA ASN A 106 -25.08 -54.93 -2.67
C ASN A 106 -25.65 -54.09 -3.82
N ARG A 107 -26.61 -54.68 -4.56
CA ARG A 107 -27.18 -54.12 -5.80
C ARG A 107 -27.59 -52.66 -5.65
N SER A 108 -28.16 -52.30 -4.50
CA SER A 108 -28.58 -50.94 -4.17
C SER A 108 -27.42 -49.93 -4.15
N GLN A 109 -26.27 -50.32 -3.59
CA GLN A 109 -25.06 -49.50 -3.54
C GLN A 109 -24.45 -49.33 -4.92
N LEU A 110 -24.42 -50.38 -5.74
CA LEU A 110 -23.94 -50.30 -7.12
C LEU A 110 -24.80 -49.37 -7.98
N THR A 111 -26.13 -49.40 -7.86
CA THR A 111 -26.99 -48.43 -8.55
C THR A 111 -26.73 -46.99 -8.11
N LYS A 112 -26.48 -46.76 -6.81
CA LYS A 112 -26.16 -45.42 -6.30
C LYS A 112 -24.80 -44.94 -6.81
N GLU A 113 -23.78 -45.79 -6.73
CA GLU A 113 -22.44 -45.48 -7.24
C GLU A 113 -22.45 -45.27 -8.76
N PHE A 114 -23.22 -46.07 -9.50
CA PHE A 114 -23.40 -45.90 -10.93
C PHE A 114 -24.12 -44.58 -11.27
N GLY A 115 -25.22 -44.26 -10.56
CA GLY A 115 -25.92 -43.00 -10.73
C GLY A 115 -25.05 -41.79 -10.43
N GLN A 116 -24.27 -41.83 -9.35
CA GLN A 116 -23.31 -40.78 -9.01
C GLN A 116 -22.24 -40.62 -10.10
N LYS A 117 -21.69 -41.73 -10.62
CA LYS A 117 -20.72 -41.68 -11.72
C LYS A 117 -21.36 -41.11 -12.98
N GLN A 118 -22.58 -41.50 -13.31
CA GLN A 118 -23.29 -41.01 -14.49
C GLN A 118 -23.58 -39.50 -14.40
N ASP A 119 -23.94 -39.01 -13.21
CA ASP A 119 -24.11 -37.57 -12.95
C ASP A 119 -22.79 -36.80 -13.06
N ILE A 120 -21.70 -37.35 -12.54
CA ILE A 120 -20.35 -36.77 -12.69
C ILE A 120 -19.97 -36.72 -14.17
N PHE A 121 -20.19 -37.80 -14.93
CA PHE A 121 -19.92 -37.84 -16.36
C PHE A 121 -20.74 -36.80 -17.13
N ARG A 122 -22.03 -36.64 -16.79
CA ARG A 122 -22.89 -35.63 -17.41
C ARG A 122 -22.37 -34.21 -17.14
N LYS A 123 -21.99 -33.90 -15.89
CA LYS A 123 -21.40 -32.61 -15.52
C LYS A 123 -20.07 -32.36 -16.24
N ASN A 124 -19.23 -33.38 -16.37
CA ASN A 124 -17.95 -33.26 -17.07
C ASN A 124 -18.13 -33.03 -18.57
N LEU A 125 -19.09 -33.70 -19.21
CA LEU A 125 -19.44 -33.46 -20.62
C LEU A 125 -19.99 -32.04 -20.83
N GLU A 126 -20.83 -31.55 -19.92
CA GLU A 126 -21.34 -30.19 -19.98
C GLU A 126 -20.21 -29.15 -19.85
N LEU A 127 -19.29 -29.38 -18.92
CA LEU A 127 -18.11 -28.53 -18.71
C LEU A 127 -17.20 -28.53 -19.94
N LEU A 128 -16.93 -29.70 -20.54
CA LEU A 128 -16.19 -29.81 -21.79
C LEU A 128 -16.88 -29.07 -22.95
N GLY A 129 -18.22 -29.16 -23.03
CA GLY A 129 -19.00 -28.39 -24.00
C GLY A 129 -18.85 -26.88 -23.83
N ARG A 130 -18.86 -26.40 -22.57
CA ARG A 130 -18.60 -24.99 -22.24
C ARG A 130 -17.18 -24.56 -22.60
N ILE A 131 -16.16 -25.38 -22.29
CA ILE A 131 -14.75 -25.12 -22.63
C ILE A 131 -14.56 -25.06 -24.15
N ASN A 132 -15.16 -25.99 -24.90
CA ASN A 132 -15.09 -25.96 -26.36
C ASN A 132 -15.78 -24.73 -26.94
N LYS A 133 -16.92 -24.32 -26.37
CA LYS A 133 -17.62 -23.09 -26.77
C LYS A 133 -16.76 -21.85 -26.50
N THR A 134 -16.10 -21.76 -25.34
CA THR A 134 -15.19 -20.64 -25.02
C THR A 134 -13.95 -20.62 -25.92
N ASN A 135 -13.35 -21.78 -26.21
CA ASN A 135 -12.21 -21.89 -27.12
C ASN A 135 -12.58 -21.49 -28.56
N ARG A 136 -13.74 -21.92 -29.06
CA ARG A 136 -14.21 -21.55 -30.41
C ARG A 136 -14.54 -20.07 -30.56
N LEU A 137 -15.14 -19.46 -29.53
CA LEU A 137 -15.58 -18.06 -29.57
C LEU A 137 -14.50 -17.06 -29.11
N LYS A 138 -13.32 -17.53 -28.67
CA LYS A 138 -12.25 -16.72 -28.04
C LYS A 138 -12.77 -15.74 -26.97
N GLY A 139 -13.86 -16.09 -26.31
CA GLY A 139 -14.56 -15.21 -25.37
C GLY A 139 -13.83 -15.11 -24.03
N CYS A 140 -13.76 -13.90 -23.47
CA CYS A 140 -13.19 -13.63 -22.16
C CYS A 140 -14.11 -14.21 -21.06
N ILE A 141 -13.57 -15.01 -20.14
CA ILE A 141 -14.30 -15.58 -19.01
C ILE A 141 -14.31 -14.54 -17.87
N ASP A 142 -15.49 -14.12 -17.39
CA ASP A 142 -15.62 -13.27 -16.20
C ASP A 142 -15.50 -14.15 -14.94
N SER A 143 -14.28 -14.24 -14.39
CA SER A 143 -13.95 -15.06 -13.22
C SER A 143 -14.34 -14.43 -11.88
N PHE A 144 -15.04 -13.28 -11.88
CA PHE A 144 -15.40 -12.61 -10.63
C PHE A 144 -16.77 -13.07 -10.13
N ASN A 145 -16.76 -13.67 -8.96
CA ASN A 145 -17.97 -14.04 -8.22
C ASN A 145 -18.70 -12.77 -7.75
N ARG A 146 -19.51 -12.15 -8.62
CA ARG A 146 -20.30 -10.94 -8.34
C ARG A 146 -21.59 -11.23 -7.55
N HIS A 147 -21.58 -12.23 -6.68
CA HIS A 147 -22.63 -12.38 -5.69
C HIS A 147 -22.25 -11.48 -4.52
N TYR A 148 -22.89 -10.32 -4.40
CA TYR A 148 -22.81 -9.50 -3.20
C TYR A 148 -23.13 -10.40 -1.99
N PRO A 149 -22.24 -10.51 -0.99
CA PRO A 149 -22.57 -11.30 0.19
C PRO A 149 -23.83 -10.70 0.82
N ALA A 150 -24.78 -11.58 1.18
CA ALA A 150 -26.01 -11.17 1.84
C ALA A 150 -25.67 -10.24 3.02
N LEU A 151 -26.42 -9.14 3.15
CA LEU A 151 -26.23 -8.17 4.22
C LEU A 151 -26.34 -8.88 5.57
N GLN A 152 -25.24 -8.93 6.31
CA GLN A 152 -25.18 -9.49 7.65
C GLN A 152 -26.29 -8.85 8.53
N PRO A 153 -27.10 -9.63 9.26
CA PRO A 153 -28.25 -9.12 10.02
C PRO A 153 -27.87 -8.10 11.11
N ASN A 154 -26.59 -8.04 11.51
CA ASN A 154 -26.07 -7.14 12.54
C ASN A 154 -25.32 -5.91 11.97
N ARG A 155 -25.54 -5.53 10.71
CA ARG A 155 -24.80 -4.41 10.07
C ARG A 155 -24.88 -3.09 10.85
N SER A 156 -26.03 -2.74 11.40
CA SER A 156 -26.21 -1.52 12.21
C SER A 156 -25.35 -1.57 13.49
N LYS A 157 -25.44 -2.67 14.24
CA LYS A 157 -24.66 -2.88 15.47
C LYS A 157 -23.15 -2.91 15.21
N ILE A 158 -22.71 -3.53 14.11
CA ILE A 158 -21.30 -3.56 13.73
C ILE A 158 -20.80 -2.16 13.37
N ARG A 159 -21.64 -1.35 12.71
CA ARG A 159 -21.31 0.05 12.38
C ARG A 159 -21.23 0.91 13.63
N GLU A 160 -22.22 0.82 14.53
CA GLU A 160 -22.20 1.54 15.80
C GLU A 160 -20.99 1.18 16.68
N LEU A 161 -20.62 -0.10 16.70
CA LEU A 161 -19.42 -0.56 17.42
C LEU A 161 -18.15 0.00 16.78
N ALA A 162 -18.04 -0.01 15.45
CA ALA A 162 -16.91 0.54 14.74
C ALA A 162 -16.77 2.06 14.96
N ASP A 163 -17.89 2.80 14.93
CA ASP A 163 -17.91 4.25 15.18
C ASP A 163 -17.49 4.56 16.62
N ARG A 164 -17.96 3.78 17.60
CA ARG A 164 -17.56 3.89 19.01
C ARG A 164 -16.07 3.63 19.21
N LEU A 165 -15.55 2.52 18.66
CA LEU A 165 -14.12 2.21 18.73
C LEU A 165 -13.26 3.28 18.06
N SER A 166 -13.74 3.88 16.96
CA SER A 166 -13.05 4.97 16.30
C SER A 166 -12.95 6.21 17.19
N GLN A 167 -14.04 6.56 17.89
CA GLN A 167 -14.07 7.66 18.85
C GLN A 167 -13.15 7.40 20.05
N GLU A 168 -13.19 6.19 20.63
CA GLU A 168 -12.33 5.80 21.74
C GLU A 168 -10.84 5.83 21.34
N ASN A 169 -10.50 5.28 20.17
CA ASN A 169 -9.14 5.32 19.63
C ASN A 169 -8.67 6.75 19.37
N ARG A 170 -9.56 7.63 18.90
CA ARG A 170 -9.25 9.05 18.69
C ARG A 170 -8.95 9.74 20.02
N GLN A 171 -9.77 9.52 21.05
CA GLN A 171 -9.53 10.08 22.38
C GLN A 171 -8.21 9.57 22.99
N LEU A 172 -7.95 8.27 22.85
CA LEU A 172 -6.70 7.65 23.30
C LEU A 172 -5.49 8.22 22.54
N GLY A 173 -5.61 8.41 21.22
CA GLY A 173 -4.59 9.04 20.39
C GLY A 173 -4.32 10.49 20.80
N CYS A 174 -5.35 11.29 21.08
CA CYS A 174 -5.20 12.65 21.60
C CYS A 174 -4.45 12.65 22.94
N ARG A 175 -4.79 11.73 23.86
CA ARG A 175 -4.09 11.58 25.14
C ARG A 175 -2.63 11.17 24.96
N LEU A 176 -2.33 10.22 24.09
CA LEU A 176 -0.96 9.81 23.80
C LEU A 176 -0.14 10.94 23.16
N SER A 177 -0.75 11.74 22.29
CA SER A 177 -0.08 12.88 21.66
C SER A 177 0.29 13.99 22.66
N GLN A 178 -0.45 14.11 23.76
CA GLN A 178 -0.17 15.06 24.84
C GLN A 178 0.94 14.58 25.77
N VAL A 179 1.21 13.26 25.81
CA VAL A 179 2.29 12.69 26.61
C VAL A 179 3.61 12.91 25.90
N LYS A 180 4.38 13.89 26.39
CA LYS A 180 5.79 14.07 25.99
C LYS A 180 6.66 13.12 26.79
N SER A 181 7.52 12.37 26.10
CA SER A 181 8.54 11.56 26.77
C SER A 181 9.46 12.46 27.60
N LYS A 182 9.70 12.12 28.87
CA LYS A 182 10.72 12.77 29.70
C LYS A 182 12.15 12.33 29.36
N VAL A 183 12.30 11.29 28.53
CA VAL A 183 13.61 10.73 28.16
C VAL A 183 13.63 10.51 26.64
N ASP A 184 14.57 11.17 25.96
CA ASP A 184 14.76 10.99 24.53
C ASP A 184 15.28 9.56 24.28
N SER A 185 14.41 8.71 23.74
CA SER A 185 14.72 7.34 23.36
C SER A 185 14.77 7.25 21.83
N HIS A 186 15.59 8.12 21.22
CA HIS A 186 16.02 7.94 19.85
C HIS A 186 16.81 6.63 19.75
N ASN A 187 16.11 5.55 19.38
CA ASN A 187 16.75 4.32 18.96
C ASN A 187 17.05 4.40 17.45
N PRO A 188 18.31 4.60 17.03
CA PRO A 188 18.67 4.75 15.62
C PRO A 188 18.42 3.49 14.78
N TRP A 189 18.10 2.37 15.42
CA TRP A 189 17.85 1.08 14.76
C TRP A 189 16.36 0.79 14.49
N VAL A 190 15.44 1.66 14.93
CA VAL A 190 14.00 1.52 14.65
C VAL A 190 13.65 2.46 13.50
N ALA A 191 13.17 1.89 12.39
CA ALA A 191 12.70 2.66 11.25
C ALA A 191 11.60 3.65 11.71
N PRO A 192 11.65 4.93 11.30
CA PRO A 192 10.63 5.89 11.67
C PRO A 192 9.25 5.36 11.29
N VAL A 193 8.30 5.43 12.23
CA VAL A 193 6.92 5.04 11.97
C VAL A 193 6.43 5.88 10.79
N LYS A 194 5.97 5.22 9.72
CA LYS A 194 5.41 5.91 8.56
C LYS A 194 4.34 6.88 9.05
N PRO A 195 4.36 8.16 8.63
CA PRO A 195 3.33 9.11 9.00
C PRO A 195 1.97 8.48 8.69
N LEU A 196 1.08 8.44 9.69
CA LEU A 196 -0.31 8.07 9.46
C LEU A 196 -0.83 8.95 8.32
N GLU A 197 -1.32 8.34 7.24
CA GLU A 197 -1.94 9.07 6.14
C GLU A 197 -3.15 9.83 6.70
N GLN A 198 -2.94 11.11 7.00
CA GLN A 198 -3.96 11.99 7.51
C GLN A 198 -4.88 12.29 6.33
N LYS A 199 -6.01 11.57 6.26
CA LYS A 199 -7.05 11.89 5.28
C LYS A 199 -7.48 13.34 5.51
N ALA A 200 -7.39 14.15 4.45
CA ALA A 200 -7.80 15.55 4.50
C ALA A 200 -9.26 15.67 4.97
N SER A 201 -9.57 16.73 5.72
CA SER A 201 -10.94 17.02 6.16
C SER A 201 -11.89 17.16 4.95
N GLU A 202 -13.15 16.78 5.13
CA GLU A 202 -14.16 16.83 4.06
C GLU A 202 -14.31 18.23 3.45
N GLN A 203 -14.15 19.27 4.27
CA GLN A 203 -14.15 20.68 3.84
C GLN A 203 -12.99 20.97 2.89
N THR A 204 -11.78 20.49 3.20
CA THR A 204 -10.60 20.64 2.34
C THR A 204 -10.79 19.91 1.00
N VAL A 205 -11.38 18.71 1.03
CA VAL A 205 -11.66 17.93 -0.19
C VAL A 205 -12.67 18.67 -1.10
N GLN A 206 -13.70 19.31 -0.54
CA GLN A 206 -14.66 20.12 -1.30
C GLN A 206 -14.02 21.34 -1.97
N THR A 207 -13.11 22.02 -1.29
CA THR A 207 -12.39 23.18 -1.86
C THR A 207 -11.54 22.79 -3.07
N PHE A 208 -10.91 21.60 -3.04
CA PHE A 208 -9.99 21.16 -4.10
C PHE A 208 -10.61 20.22 -5.14
N LEU A 209 -11.85 19.76 -4.93
CA LEU A 209 -12.62 18.91 -5.85
C LEU A 209 -12.68 19.44 -7.30
N PRO A 210 -12.86 20.75 -7.56
CA PRO A 210 -12.87 21.29 -8.93
C PRO A 210 -11.53 21.18 -9.67
N TYR A 211 -10.43 21.08 -8.92
CA TYR A 211 -9.07 20.93 -9.46
C TYR A 211 -8.63 19.46 -9.52
N MET A 212 -9.42 18.55 -8.96
CA MET A 212 -9.18 17.12 -9.07
C MET A 212 -9.74 16.59 -10.39
N PRO A 213 -9.00 15.74 -11.11
CA PRO A 213 -9.47 15.17 -12.36
C PRO A 213 -10.70 14.28 -12.13
N SER A 214 -11.62 14.29 -13.11
CA SER A 214 -12.88 13.55 -13.06
C SER A 214 -12.68 12.04 -12.81
N PRO A 215 -13.44 11.41 -11.91
CA PRO A 215 -13.31 9.99 -11.55
C PRO A 215 -13.65 9.03 -12.71
N ARG A 216 -14.14 9.54 -13.85
CA ARG A 216 -14.45 8.74 -15.04
C ARG A 216 -13.22 8.23 -15.80
N LEU A 217 -12.01 8.68 -15.45
CA LEU A 217 -10.75 8.28 -16.12
C LEU A 217 -10.05 7.03 -15.52
N GLY A 218 -10.73 6.26 -14.67
CA GLY A 218 -10.20 5.01 -14.11
C GLY A 218 -9.20 5.20 -12.95
N LYS A 219 -8.72 4.08 -12.38
CA LYS A 219 -7.72 4.06 -11.29
C LYS A 219 -6.35 4.51 -11.81
N ARG A 220 -6.16 5.81 -12.01
CA ARG A 220 -4.82 6.38 -12.19
C ARG A 220 -4.10 6.27 -10.83
N THR A 221 -2.93 5.63 -10.79
CA THR A 221 -2.06 5.60 -9.60
C THR A 221 -1.74 7.04 -9.18
N ALA A 222 -1.53 7.31 -7.89
CA ALA A 222 -1.13 8.65 -7.41
C ALA A 222 0.08 9.21 -8.18
N HIS A 223 0.94 8.33 -8.70
CA HIS A 223 2.05 8.66 -9.61
C HIS A 223 1.63 9.38 -10.90
N ILE A 224 0.43 9.13 -11.44
CA ILE A 224 -0.09 9.81 -12.63
C ILE A 224 -0.63 11.20 -12.28
N LEU A 225 -1.19 11.38 -11.07
CA LEU A 225 -1.56 12.71 -10.56
C LEU A 225 -0.31 13.58 -10.33
N LEU A 226 0.78 12.96 -9.84
CA LEU A 226 2.05 13.65 -9.62
C LEU A 226 2.83 13.94 -10.91
N ARG A 227 2.49 13.28 -12.03
CA ARG A 227 3.23 13.40 -13.28
C ARG A 227 2.34 13.72 -14.48
N PRO A 228 1.79 14.94 -14.56
CA PRO A 228 0.90 15.32 -15.64
C PRO A 228 1.62 15.26 -16.99
N ILE A 229 0.88 14.82 -18.01
CA ILE A 229 1.36 14.80 -19.39
C ILE A 229 0.64 15.90 -20.15
N ILE A 230 1.40 16.83 -20.72
CA ILE A 230 0.88 17.85 -21.61
C ILE A 230 1.35 17.58 -23.04
N TYR A 231 0.65 18.11 -24.03
CA TYR A 231 1.10 18.10 -25.42
C TYR A 231 1.35 19.51 -25.95
N PHE A 232 2.32 19.64 -26.85
CA PHE A 232 2.56 20.82 -27.69
C PHE A 232 2.49 20.44 -29.16
N ASP A 233 1.61 21.10 -29.89
CA ASP A 233 1.52 21.03 -31.34
C ASP A 233 2.43 22.11 -31.95
N LEU A 234 3.53 21.69 -32.55
CA LEU A 234 4.56 22.58 -33.09
C LEU A 234 4.30 22.92 -34.55
N ALA A 235 4.52 24.17 -34.91
CA ALA A 235 4.53 24.63 -36.29
C ALA A 235 5.59 25.71 -36.53
N VAL A 236 5.88 25.96 -37.80
CA VAL A 236 6.75 27.06 -38.25
C VAL A 236 5.89 28.28 -38.58
N ARG A 237 6.11 29.42 -37.92
CA ARG A 237 5.29 30.63 -38.03
C ARG A 237 5.22 31.19 -39.45
N GLU A 238 6.34 31.17 -40.17
CA GLU A 238 6.43 31.81 -41.50
C GLU A 238 5.53 31.14 -42.54
N ASN A 239 5.40 29.81 -42.46
CA ASN A 239 4.69 29.02 -43.46
C ASN A 239 3.47 28.28 -42.87
N ASN A 240 3.19 28.44 -41.58
CA ASN A 240 2.24 27.64 -40.80
C ASN A 240 2.40 26.11 -40.99
N GLN A 241 3.62 25.66 -41.32
CA GLN A 241 3.89 24.25 -41.57
C GLN A 241 3.88 23.50 -40.24
N PHE A 242 2.97 22.54 -40.08
CA PHE A 242 2.89 21.69 -38.91
C PHE A 242 4.09 20.73 -38.85
N LEU A 243 4.82 20.76 -37.73
CA LEU A 243 5.99 19.91 -37.49
C LEU A 243 5.62 18.60 -36.80
N GLY A 244 4.59 18.64 -35.95
CA GLY A 244 4.13 17.48 -35.19
C GLY A 244 3.81 17.82 -33.73
N ARG A 245 3.50 16.77 -32.97
CA ARG A 245 3.13 16.86 -31.56
C ARG A 245 4.26 16.36 -30.66
N LEU A 246 4.62 17.15 -29.66
CA LEU A 246 5.45 16.74 -28.52
C LEU A 246 4.57 16.37 -27.34
N LEU A 247 4.93 15.31 -26.63
CA LEU A 247 4.32 14.92 -25.36
C LEU A 247 5.35 15.11 -24.24
N LEU A 248 5.00 15.93 -23.25
CA LEU A 248 5.87 16.34 -22.16
C LEU A 248 5.29 15.77 -20.87
N GLN A 249 6.01 14.84 -20.25
CA GLN A 249 5.72 14.36 -18.90
C GLN A 249 6.43 15.25 -17.89
N LEU A 250 5.65 15.91 -17.05
CA LEU A 250 6.15 16.82 -16.02
C LEU A 250 6.20 16.12 -14.66
N TYR A 251 7.02 16.60 -13.73
CA TYR A 251 7.30 15.97 -12.44
C TYR A 251 6.99 16.96 -11.31
N THR A 252 5.78 16.88 -10.75
CA THR A 252 5.36 17.78 -9.67
C THR A 252 6.17 17.57 -8.39
N GLU A 253 6.77 16.39 -8.22
CA GLU A 253 7.62 16.06 -7.07
C GLU A 253 8.95 16.82 -7.06
N LEU A 254 9.38 17.35 -8.21
CA LEU A 254 10.64 18.11 -8.32
C LEU A 254 10.38 19.61 -8.24
N SER A 255 9.45 20.13 -9.04
CA SER A 255 9.09 21.55 -9.01
C SER A 255 7.59 21.75 -9.24
N PRO A 256 6.78 21.69 -8.18
CA PRO A 256 5.32 21.71 -8.32
C PRO A 256 4.83 23.04 -8.90
N GLU A 257 5.39 24.18 -8.46
CA GLU A 257 4.98 25.51 -8.91
C GLU A 257 5.27 25.75 -10.39
N VAL A 258 6.46 25.35 -10.87
CA VAL A 258 6.82 25.41 -12.29
C VAL A 258 5.88 24.53 -13.10
N VAL A 259 5.67 23.28 -12.66
CA VAL A 259 4.78 22.34 -13.35
C VAL A 259 3.34 22.85 -13.41
N LEU A 260 2.84 23.49 -12.34
CA LEU A 260 1.51 24.08 -12.31
C LEU A 260 1.33 25.18 -13.36
N GLN A 261 2.35 25.99 -13.65
CA GLN A 261 2.25 26.99 -14.73
C GLN A 261 2.07 26.33 -16.10
N PHE A 262 2.80 25.25 -16.36
CA PHE A 262 2.63 24.47 -17.60
C PHE A 262 1.25 23.82 -17.69
N VAL A 263 0.76 23.25 -16.60
CA VAL A 263 -0.57 22.64 -16.54
C VAL A 263 -1.66 23.70 -16.74
N ARG A 264 -1.52 24.89 -16.15
CA ARG A 264 -2.47 26.01 -16.33
C ARG A 264 -2.54 26.46 -17.79
N MET A 265 -1.38 26.68 -18.42
CA MET A 265 -1.27 27.00 -19.84
C MET A 265 -1.98 25.93 -20.67
N ALA A 266 -1.65 24.65 -20.43
CA ALA A 266 -2.21 23.52 -21.18
C ALA A 266 -3.73 23.39 -20.98
N THR A 267 -4.24 23.61 -19.77
CA THR A 267 -5.67 23.51 -19.44
C THR A 267 -6.50 24.55 -20.20
N HIS A 268 -5.97 25.77 -20.36
CA HIS A 268 -6.67 26.86 -21.05
C HIS A 268 -6.30 26.95 -22.54
N ASN A 269 -5.42 26.07 -23.04
CA ASN A 269 -4.81 26.19 -24.37
C ASN A 269 -4.27 27.62 -24.62
N ASP A 270 -3.66 28.24 -23.59
CA ASP A 270 -3.15 29.60 -23.66
C ASP A 270 -1.76 29.62 -24.31
N VAL A 271 -1.74 29.48 -25.62
CA VAL A 271 -0.50 29.42 -26.40
C VAL A 271 0.23 30.77 -26.42
N ARG A 272 -0.46 31.88 -26.12
CA ARG A 272 0.11 33.24 -26.18
C ARG A 272 1.10 33.51 -25.05
N CYS A 273 0.96 32.82 -23.92
CA CYS A 273 1.88 32.96 -22.80
C CYS A 273 3.22 32.23 -23.03
N HIS A 274 3.39 31.52 -24.14
CA HIS A 274 4.57 30.70 -24.44
C HIS A 274 5.30 31.15 -25.71
N ARG A 275 6.64 31.09 -25.69
CA ARG A 275 7.45 31.22 -26.91
C ARG A 275 8.74 30.42 -26.83
N PHE A 276 9.24 29.99 -27.98
CA PHE A 276 10.64 29.57 -28.12
C PHE A 276 11.51 30.76 -28.48
N VAL A 277 12.66 30.88 -27.79
CA VAL A 277 13.55 32.05 -27.90
C VAL A 277 14.79 31.69 -28.70
N ARG A 278 15.39 30.53 -28.40
CA ARG A 278 16.64 30.08 -29.01
C ARG A 278 16.60 28.57 -29.24
N ILE A 279 17.30 28.11 -30.27
CA ILE A 279 17.54 26.70 -30.52
C ILE A 279 19.04 26.54 -30.75
N PHE A 280 19.70 25.83 -29.85
CA PHE A 280 21.09 25.39 -30.00
C PHE A 280 21.08 23.97 -30.52
N SER A 281 21.39 23.81 -31.81
CA SER A 281 21.35 22.55 -32.55
C SER A 281 21.85 21.38 -31.72
N ASP A 282 23.09 21.42 -31.26
CA ASP A 282 23.71 20.26 -30.61
C ASP A 282 23.50 20.17 -29.10
N LEU A 283 22.67 21.04 -28.52
CA LEU A 283 22.52 21.18 -27.08
C LEU A 283 21.05 21.07 -26.62
N TRP A 284 20.27 22.14 -26.81
CA TRP A 284 18.89 22.25 -26.36
C TRP A 284 18.12 23.33 -27.10
N MET A 285 16.79 23.33 -26.96
CA MET A 285 15.93 24.47 -27.29
C MET A 285 15.49 25.20 -26.02
N GLU A 286 15.46 26.53 -26.06
CA GLU A 286 15.07 27.42 -24.98
C GLU A 286 13.64 27.92 -25.20
N GLY A 287 12.80 27.76 -24.17
CA GLY A 287 11.45 28.29 -24.12
C GLY A 287 11.28 29.25 -22.95
N GLU A 288 10.36 30.19 -23.13
CA GLU A 288 9.90 31.10 -22.09
C GLU A 288 8.39 30.94 -21.92
N LEU A 289 7.96 30.96 -20.67
CA LEU A 289 6.57 30.99 -20.28
C LEU A 289 6.32 32.21 -19.40
N VAL A 290 5.31 33.01 -19.76
CA VAL A 290 4.84 34.14 -18.96
C VAL A 290 3.87 33.60 -17.89
N PRO A 291 4.25 33.59 -16.60
CA PRO A 291 3.36 33.10 -15.56
C PRO A 291 2.17 34.05 -15.37
N HIS A 292 1.00 33.49 -15.08
CA HIS A 292 -0.19 34.27 -14.75
C HIS A 292 -0.26 34.56 -13.23
N GLY A 293 -0.35 35.84 -12.87
CA GLY A 293 -0.55 36.33 -11.50
C GLY A 293 0.65 37.10 -10.93
N ASN A 294 0.44 37.81 -9.82
CA ASN A 294 1.50 38.48 -9.08
C ASN A 294 2.33 37.42 -8.32
N ASP A 295 3.57 37.22 -8.77
CA ASP A 295 4.63 36.51 -8.06
C ASP A 295 4.43 34.99 -7.75
N PRO A 296 3.88 34.17 -8.67
CA PRO A 296 3.58 32.76 -8.39
C PRO A 296 4.82 31.83 -8.42
N LEU A 297 6.03 32.39 -8.55
CA LEU A 297 7.30 31.64 -8.66
C LEU A 297 8.32 32.06 -7.58
N ARG A 298 7.88 32.73 -6.52
CA ARG A 298 8.73 33.10 -5.39
C ARG A 298 9.01 31.85 -4.54
N ASN A 299 10.27 31.41 -4.49
CA ASN A 299 10.71 30.20 -3.77
C ASN A 299 10.12 28.87 -4.29
N HIS A 300 9.99 28.72 -5.61
CA HIS A 300 9.37 27.57 -6.28
C HIS A 300 10.12 26.23 -6.23
N HIS A 301 11.22 26.14 -5.48
CA HIS A 301 12.04 24.95 -5.43
C HIS A 301 12.59 24.68 -4.02
N SER A 302 12.03 23.65 -3.37
CA SER A 302 12.40 23.27 -2.00
C SER A 302 13.42 22.13 -1.92
N VAL A 303 13.65 21.36 -2.99
CA VAL A 303 14.46 20.13 -2.97
C VAL A 303 15.85 20.39 -3.53
N LYS A 304 16.92 19.80 -3.00
CA LYS A 304 18.30 20.15 -3.43
C LYS A 304 18.80 19.34 -4.63
N TYR A 305 18.16 18.21 -4.97
CA TYR A 305 18.62 17.31 -6.02
C TYR A 305 17.48 16.67 -6.80
N SER A 306 17.53 16.79 -8.13
CA SER A 306 16.72 15.96 -9.03
C SER A 306 17.27 14.54 -9.01
N PHE A 307 16.42 13.55 -8.73
CA PHE A 307 16.78 12.13 -8.76
C PHE A 307 17.05 11.60 -10.19
N LEU A 308 16.81 12.42 -11.21
CA LEU A 308 16.98 12.04 -12.61
C LEU A 308 18.41 12.30 -13.07
N GLU A 309 19.05 11.26 -13.62
CA GLU A 309 20.39 11.33 -14.17
C GLU A 309 20.37 11.97 -15.58
N PRO A 310 20.93 13.19 -15.78
CA PRO A 310 20.87 13.89 -17.07
C PRO A 310 21.71 13.22 -18.18
N SER A 311 22.66 12.38 -17.79
CA SER A 311 23.64 11.71 -18.66
C SER A 311 23.05 10.60 -19.54
N LYS A 312 21.88 10.07 -19.17
CA LYS A 312 21.27 8.92 -19.85
C LYS A 312 20.00 9.26 -20.62
N LEU A 313 19.49 10.49 -20.50
CA LEU A 313 18.16 10.86 -20.96
C LEU A 313 18.21 11.96 -22.04
N THR A 314 17.50 11.75 -23.14
CA THR A 314 17.20 12.76 -24.16
C THR A 314 15.86 13.44 -23.86
N GLY A 315 15.64 14.64 -24.40
CA GLY A 315 14.36 15.34 -24.24
C GLY A 315 14.10 15.79 -22.81
N VAL A 316 15.14 16.05 -22.01
CA VAL A 316 15.01 16.46 -20.61
C VAL A 316 14.60 17.92 -20.53
N ILE A 317 13.58 18.21 -19.72
CA ILE A 317 13.06 19.55 -19.49
C ILE A 317 13.62 20.07 -18.17
N SER A 318 14.36 21.17 -18.24
CA SER A 318 15.07 21.71 -17.08
C SER A 318 15.20 23.22 -17.10
N TYR A 319 15.49 23.82 -15.94
CA TYR A 319 15.90 25.22 -15.82
C TYR A 319 17.19 25.34 -14.97
N PRO A 320 17.98 26.43 -15.12
CA PRO A 320 19.19 26.66 -14.33
C PRO A 320 18.94 26.68 -12.82
N TRP A 321 19.83 26.08 -12.03
CA TRP A 321 19.71 26.06 -10.56
C TRP A 321 19.65 27.47 -9.95
N ASP A 322 20.31 28.44 -10.57
CA ASP A 322 20.32 29.84 -10.13
C ASP A 322 18.92 30.46 -10.12
N TYR A 323 18.02 29.96 -10.96
CA TYR A 323 16.66 30.49 -11.05
C TYR A 323 15.72 29.96 -9.96
N ARG A 324 16.17 29.04 -9.09
CA ARG A 324 15.37 28.40 -8.03
C ARG A 324 14.59 29.34 -7.10
N ARG A 325 15.07 30.58 -6.90
CA ARG A 325 14.44 31.57 -6.00
C ARG A 325 13.56 32.55 -6.78
N HIS A 326 14.02 32.94 -7.96
CA HIS A 326 13.36 33.90 -8.83
C HIS A 326 13.86 33.71 -10.26
N PHE A 327 12.93 33.80 -11.22
CA PHE A 327 13.27 33.80 -12.64
C PHE A 327 13.60 35.22 -13.12
N PRO A 328 14.59 35.39 -14.01
CA PRO A 328 14.91 36.71 -14.55
C PRO A 328 13.67 37.33 -15.21
N GLN A 329 13.39 38.60 -14.89
CA GLN A 329 12.24 39.36 -15.44
C GLN A 329 10.85 38.76 -15.12
N GLY A 330 10.77 37.81 -14.18
CA GLY A 330 9.53 37.08 -13.89
C GLY A 330 9.11 36.09 -14.98
N LEU A 331 9.95 35.84 -15.99
CA LEU A 331 9.68 34.94 -17.10
C LEU A 331 10.25 33.55 -16.80
N LEU A 332 9.42 32.52 -16.83
CA LEU A 332 9.86 31.15 -16.61
C LEU A 332 10.64 30.67 -17.83
N SER A 333 11.96 30.82 -17.78
CA SER A 333 12.90 30.33 -18.79
C SER A 333 13.26 28.87 -18.53
N TYR A 334 13.07 28.02 -19.53
CA TYR A 334 13.35 26.59 -19.45
C TYR A 334 13.99 26.09 -20.75
N THR A 335 14.54 24.87 -20.70
CA THR A 335 15.21 24.24 -21.83
C THR A 335 14.76 22.81 -22.02
N ILE A 336 14.73 22.35 -23.27
CA ILE A 336 14.50 20.95 -23.64
C ILE A 336 15.75 20.42 -24.34
N SER A 337 16.39 19.39 -23.78
CA SER A 337 17.63 18.84 -24.33
C SER A 337 17.42 17.98 -25.57
N PHE A 338 18.29 18.11 -26.56
CA PHE A 338 18.29 17.23 -27.74
C PHE A 338 19.09 15.94 -27.51
N LYS A 339 20.20 16.05 -26.78
CA LYS A 339 21.14 14.96 -26.47
C LYS A 339 21.26 14.79 -24.95
N PRO A 340 21.70 13.60 -24.47
CA PRO A 340 22.02 13.40 -23.07
C PRO A 340 23.19 14.29 -22.68
N SER A 341 23.17 14.85 -21.48
CA SER A 341 24.20 15.79 -21.05
C SER A 341 25.34 15.08 -20.34
N VAL A 342 26.55 15.15 -20.89
CA VAL A 342 27.73 14.44 -20.37
C VAL A 342 28.25 15.04 -19.05
N VAL A 343 27.91 16.29 -18.75
CA VAL A 343 28.35 17.00 -17.54
C VAL A 343 27.16 17.19 -16.61
N PRO A 344 27.28 16.98 -15.29
CA PRO A 344 26.21 17.31 -14.35
C PRO A 344 26.08 18.83 -14.23
N TRP A 345 25.20 19.44 -15.03
CA TRP A 345 24.88 20.86 -14.89
C TRP A 345 24.11 21.07 -13.58
N GLN A 346 24.37 22.18 -12.89
CA GLN A 346 23.50 22.65 -11.80
C GLN A 346 22.17 23.12 -12.42
N ARG A 347 21.27 22.18 -12.68
CA ARG A 347 19.95 22.43 -13.26
C ARG A 347 18.91 21.62 -12.52
N VAL A 348 17.72 22.19 -12.41
CA VAL A 348 16.55 21.49 -11.92
C VAL A 348 15.86 20.84 -13.11
N ILE A 349 15.80 19.51 -13.11
CA ILE A 349 14.99 18.76 -14.06
C ILE A 349 13.59 18.66 -13.48
N PHE A 350 12.58 19.02 -14.27
CA PHE A 350 11.17 18.96 -13.83
C PHE A 350 10.28 18.27 -14.86
N GLY A 351 10.85 17.71 -15.93
CA GLY A 351 10.09 16.92 -16.90
C GLY A 351 10.96 16.22 -17.93
N LYS A 352 10.33 15.41 -18.77
CA LYS A 352 10.93 14.79 -19.95
C LYS A 352 9.94 14.73 -21.10
N ILE A 353 10.45 14.62 -22.32
CA ILE A 353 9.64 14.23 -23.46
C ILE A 353 9.37 12.73 -23.39
N CYS A 354 8.10 12.35 -23.48
CA CYS A 354 7.66 10.96 -23.53
C CYS A 354 7.20 10.54 -24.94
N GLY A 355 6.95 11.50 -25.84
CA GLY A 355 6.54 11.25 -27.22
C GLY A 355 6.87 12.42 -28.15
N GLY A 356 7.02 12.14 -29.45
CA GLY A 356 7.38 13.18 -30.43
C GLY A 356 8.88 13.44 -30.57
N HIS A 357 9.75 12.52 -30.14
CA HIS A 357 11.22 12.67 -30.24
C HIS A 357 11.72 13.01 -31.66
N ARG A 358 11.08 12.48 -32.71
CA ARG A 358 11.40 12.82 -34.10
C ARG A 358 11.13 14.29 -34.41
N VAL A 359 10.02 14.84 -33.90
CA VAL A 359 9.68 16.27 -34.05
C VAL A 359 10.72 17.13 -33.34
N LEU A 360 11.13 16.70 -32.14
CA LEU A 360 12.19 17.37 -31.38
C LEU A 360 13.53 17.36 -32.13
N GLN A 361 13.91 16.22 -32.72
CA GLN A 361 15.12 16.12 -33.54
C GLN A 361 15.07 17.03 -34.77
N ASN A 362 13.93 17.09 -35.46
CA ASN A 362 13.75 18.00 -36.59
C ASN A 362 13.86 19.48 -36.18
N CYS A 363 13.56 19.82 -34.91
CA CYS A 363 13.71 21.20 -34.44
C CYS A 363 15.16 21.71 -34.50
N HIS A 364 16.16 20.81 -34.49
CA HIS A 364 17.58 21.13 -34.63
C HIS A 364 17.89 21.91 -35.92
N GLU A 365 17.25 21.54 -37.04
CA GLU A 365 17.54 22.10 -38.36
C GLU A 365 17.18 23.60 -38.47
N PHE A 366 16.26 24.07 -37.62
CA PHE A 366 15.85 25.46 -37.55
C PHE A 366 16.81 26.34 -36.74
N SER A 367 17.92 25.80 -36.23
CA SER A 367 18.95 26.58 -35.55
C SER A 367 19.91 27.28 -36.52
N THR A 368 20.59 28.31 -36.01
CA THR A 368 21.84 28.85 -36.55
C THR A 368 22.98 28.54 -35.58
N LYS A 369 24.24 28.74 -36.02
CA LYS A 369 25.43 28.54 -35.16
C LYS A 369 25.38 29.34 -33.85
N ASN A 370 24.68 30.48 -33.83
CA ASN A 370 24.59 31.37 -32.67
C ASN A 370 23.34 31.12 -31.80
N GLY A 371 22.58 30.05 -32.07
CA GLY A 371 21.34 29.73 -31.36
C GLY A 371 20.11 30.54 -31.80
N LYS A 372 20.27 31.52 -32.70
CA LYS A 372 19.13 32.22 -33.34
C LYS A 372 18.39 31.26 -34.24
N MET A 373 17.07 31.37 -34.28
CA MET A 373 16.23 30.51 -35.10
C MET A 373 16.17 31.03 -36.55
N LYS A 374 16.44 30.16 -37.54
CA LYS A 374 16.29 30.49 -38.97
C LYS A 374 14.84 30.75 -39.35
N LYS A 375 13.94 29.96 -38.75
CA LYS A 375 12.49 30.08 -38.87
C LYS A 375 11.88 29.96 -37.49
N THR A 376 10.81 30.69 -37.23
CA THR A 376 10.21 30.84 -35.90
C THR A 376 9.31 29.64 -35.61
N VAL A 377 9.85 28.65 -34.90
CA VAL A 377 9.08 27.54 -34.32
C VAL A 377 8.18 28.07 -33.21
N ILE A 378 6.90 27.76 -33.28
CA ILE A 378 5.89 28.14 -32.30
C ILE A 378 5.08 26.92 -31.86
N VAL A 379 4.55 27.00 -30.64
CA VAL A 379 3.41 26.15 -30.25
C VAL A 379 2.17 26.76 -30.90
N THR A 380 1.30 25.93 -31.46
CA THR A 380 0.02 26.34 -32.08
C THR A 380 -1.17 25.92 -31.25
N ARG A 381 -1.06 24.77 -30.57
CA ARG A 381 -2.04 24.25 -29.62
C ARG A 381 -1.31 23.53 -28.49
N CYS A 382 -1.87 23.60 -27.29
CA CYS A 382 -1.42 22.83 -26.15
C CYS A 382 -2.62 22.27 -25.37
N GLY A 383 -2.38 21.23 -24.58
CA GLY A 383 -3.44 20.58 -23.82
C GLY A 383 -2.91 19.58 -22.80
N LEU A 384 -3.76 19.23 -21.82
CA LEU A 384 -3.50 18.25 -20.77
C LEU A 384 -4.12 16.88 -21.16
N LEU A 385 -3.43 15.77 -20.88
CA LEU A 385 -3.82 14.39 -21.26
C LEU A 385 -4.22 13.46 -20.09
#